data_AF-D6AEF8-F1
#
_entry.id   AF-D6AEF8-F1
#
_cell.length_a   1.000
_cell.length_b   1.000
_cell.length_c   1.000
_cell.angle_alpha   90.00
_cell.angle_beta   90.00
_cell.angle_gamma   90.00
#
_symmetry.space_group_name_H-M   'P 1'
#
loop_
_entity.id
_entity.type
_entity.pdbx_description
1 polymer ?
#
loop_
_entity_poly.entity_id
_entity_poly.type
_entity_poly.pdbx_seq_one_letter_code
_entity_poly.pdbx_strand_id
1 'polypeptide(L)'
;MTKDVIALTPRMPDPWAVLAGLLSGGPDKLVGPRGEGAVIQLCDAQGRPLVSVEAPLLVSVEGEAERLLGATAPPVPYWWTEARATTGVAEAEQLAGTFAARLATLVGGSAWPPDATGSIAVVKTDGVSVAPEPAADRPAIDVLTGKVAVVIQDRPVVAMTAWLSDAFRAAAEAGLGLQIVSPAGTTLSPAVRDALGGRPSRWIVQDERDGYYDGLTGAVLCWQDGAFDPVLSPDATEDDPRTPVAAAYQEVHETGDRQLGLTFRMVHPADERLVLGGGLETVWRELTGELPAGWGTSEPANLPWSPRRLTDVAHERAPEPTWLVVVGNRARPGIATVRITRTQAGVEEEVTLAFGYGADEEPPLDALPAAAEALATRHHLQSMLVQLRKARRDVAVPPRFEGPGVPLAFVLGAEEVRAMPGDRARRTPLAEQPVPLGPRTRQALYYPLPGDPSDLSGWQDFERLVRHLKGA
;
A
#
# COMPACT_ATOMS: atom_id res chain seq x y z
N MET A 1 -16.43 7.96 12.48
CA MET A 1 -15.48 7.14 11.70
C MET A 1 -15.00 6.02 12.60
N THR A 2 -14.67 4.85 12.07
CA THR A 2 -14.02 3.79 12.87
C THR A 2 -12.75 4.32 13.50
N LYS A 3 -12.56 4.07 14.80
CA LYS A 3 -11.35 4.48 15.51
C LYS A 3 -10.39 3.30 15.64
N ASP A 4 -9.34 3.32 14.83
CA ASP A 4 -8.16 2.47 15.03
C ASP A 4 -7.27 3.11 16.10
N VAL A 5 -6.75 2.30 17.01
CA VAL A 5 -5.83 2.74 18.05
C VAL A 5 -4.64 1.80 18.11
N ILE A 6 -3.46 2.35 18.37
CA ILE A 6 -2.20 1.59 18.38
C ILE A 6 -1.47 1.85 19.67
N ALA A 7 -1.06 0.78 20.36
CA ALA A 7 -0.08 0.88 21.44
C ALA A 7 1.32 0.53 20.89
N LEU A 8 2.28 1.44 21.08
CA LEU A 8 3.68 1.27 20.72
C LEU A 8 4.48 1.03 22.01
N THR A 9 4.95 -0.19 22.21
CA THR A 9 5.55 -0.62 23.49
C THR A 9 6.96 -1.20 23.30
N PRO A 10 7.91 -0.97 24.23
CA PRO A 10 9.28 -1.46 24.09
C PRO A 10 9.44 -2.95 24.46
N ARG A 11 8.39 -3.56 25.02
CA ARG A 11 8.37 -4.96 25.47
C ARG A 11 7.10 -5.63 24.97
N MET A 12 7.15 -6.95 24.79
CA MET A 12 5.98 -7.71 24.37
C MET A 12 4.88 -7.55 25.44
N PRO A 13 3.67 -7.11 25.07
CA PRO A 13 2.52 -7.17 25.95
C PRO A 13 2.22 -8.64 26.27
N ASP A 14 2.31 -9.02 27.54
CA ASP A 14 1.91 -10.36 27.96
C ASP A 14 0.37 -10.49 27.88
N PRO A 15 -0.17 -11.73 27.80
CA PRO A 15 -1.62 -11.93 27.70
C PRO A 15 -2.42 -11.28 28.83
N TRP A 16 -1.85 -11.15 30.03
CA TRP A 16 -2.51 -10.50 31.17
C TRP A 16 -2.58 -8.99 31.00
N ALA A 17 -1.55 -8.35 30.45
CA ALA A 17 -1.56 -6.94 30.12
C ALA A 17 -2.61 -6.63 29.04
N VAL A 18 -2.74 -7.49 28.02
CA VAL A 18 -3.77 -7.37 26.99
C VAL A 18 -5.17 -7.53 27.59
N LEU A 19 -5.39 -8.56 28.43
CA LEU A 19 -6.67 -8.77 29.11
C LEU A 19 -7.01 -7.63 30.09
N ALA A 20 -6.04 -7.13 30.86
CA ALA A 20 -6.24 -6.00 31.77
C ALA A 20 -6.58 -4.72 31.01
N GLY A 21 -6.00 -4.53 29.82
CA GLY A 21 -6.38 -3.48 28.88
C GLY A 21 -7.81 -3.65 28.39
N LEU A 22 -8.27 -4.87 28.08
CA LEU A 22 -9.61 -5.13 27.55
C LEU A 22 -10.70 -5.05 28.63
N LEU A 23 -10.42 -5.48 29.85
CA LEU A 23 -11.32 -5.42 31.00
C LEU A 23 -11.61 -3.99 31.50
N SER A 24 -11.12 -2.98 30.79
CA SER A 24 -11.55 -1.58 30.89
C SER A 24 -13.04 -1.35 30.67
N GLY A 25 -13.71 -2.27 29.96
CA GLY A 25 -15.14 -2.22 29.70
C GLY A 25 -16.03 -2.82 30.80
N GLY A 26 -15.44 -3.30 31.90
CA GLY A 26 -16.15 -3.97 33.00
C GLY A 26 -16.09 -5.51 32.92
N PRO A 27 -16.43 -6.21 34.02
CA PRO A 27 -16.28 -7.67 34.14
C PRO A 27 -17.33 -8.48 33.38
N ASP A 28 -18.45 -7.85 32.98
CA ASP A 28 -19.59 -8.54 32.34
C ASP A 28 -19.42 -8.75 30.82
N LYS A 29 -18.22 -8.46 30.29
CA LYS A 29 -17.91 -8.56 28.86
C LYS A 29 -17.18 -9.86 28.55
N LEU A 30 -17.57 -10.48 27.44
CA LEU A 30 -16.97 -11.72 26.98
C LEU A 30 -15.71 -11.42 26.18
N VAL A 31 -14.63 -12.14 26.48
CA VAL A 31 -13.40 -12.14 25.67
C VAL A 31 -13.29 -13.48 24.97
N GLY A 32 -13.18 -13.47 23.65
CA GLY A 32 -13.06 -14.67 22.83
C GLY A 32 -11.94 -14.57 21.79
N PRO A 33 -11.16 -15.65 21.56
CA PRO A 33 -10.24 -15.71 20.43
C PRO A 33 -11.04 -15.93 19.13
N ARG A 34 -10.60 -15.32 18.03
CA ARG A 34 -11.16 -15.53 16.69
C ARG A 34 -10.06 -15.58 15.63
N GLY A 35 -10.27 -16.37 14.56
CA GLY A 35 -9.35 -16.56 13.44
C GLY A 35 -7.99 -17.14 13.87
N GLU A 36 -7.81 -18.46 13.85
CA GLU A 36 -6.57 -19.19 14.25
C GLU A 36 -5.81 -18.65 15.51
N GLY A 37 -6.46 -17.86 16.38
CA GLY A 37 -5.87 -17.22 17.55
C GLY A 37 -5.14 -15.89 17.30
N ALA A 38 -5.22 -15.30 16.10
CA ALA A 38 -4.54 -14.05 15.74
C ALA A 38 -5.27 -12.78 16.17
N VAL A 39 -6.57 -12.86 16.51
CA VAL A 39 -7.40 -11.73 16.95
C VAL A 39 -8.12 -12.07 18.26
N ILE A 40 -8.07 -11.14 19.22
CA ILE A 40 -8.84 -11.19 20.47
C ILE A 40 -9.98 -10.18 20.37
N GLN A 41 -11.21 -10.62 20.63
CA GLN A 41 -12.38 -9.74 20.61
C GLN A 41 -12.96 -9.53 22.00
N LEU A 42 -13.29 -8.29 22.30
CA LEU A 42 -14.13 -7.91 23.43
C LEU A 42 -15.55 -7.71 22.92
N CYS A 43 -16.49 -8.48 23.45
CA CYS A 43 -17.87 -8.49 22.98
C CYS A 43 -18.85 -7.94 24.02
N ASP A 44 -20.02 -7.50 23.55
CA ASP A 44 -21.16 -7.21 24.41
C ASP A 44 -21.78 -8.48 25.01
N ALA A 45 -22.82 -8.31 25.83
CA ALA A 45 -23.49 -9.43 26.51
C ALA A 45 -24.20 -10.39 25.54
N GLN A 46 -24.42 -9.98 24.29
CA GLN A 46 -25.02 -10.78 23.22
C GLN A 46 -23.96 -11.45 22.33
N GLY A 47 -22.67 -11.26 22.63
CA GLY A 47 -21.56 -11.85 21.87
C GLY A 47 -21.12 -11.03 20.66
N ARG A 48 -21.65 -9.81 20.45
CA ARG A 48 -21.28 -8.96 19.31
C ARG A 48 -19.99 -8.20 19.59
N PRO A 49 -19.07 -8.07 18.63
CA PRO A 49 -17.77 -7.44 18.87
C PRO A 49 -17.92 -5.93 19.12
N LEU A 50 -17.22 -5.45 20.15
CA LEU A 50 -17.04 -4.03 20.47
C LEU A 50 -15.63 -3.55 20.10
N VAL A 51 -14.61 -4.33 20.45
CA VAL A 51 -13.22 -4.05 20.12
C VAL A 51 -12.54 -5.32 19.65
N SER A 52 -11.82 -5.26 18.55
CA SER A 52 -10.96 -6.34 18.06
C SER A 52 -9.50 -5.92 18.20
N VAL A 53 -8.67 -6.79 18.78
CA VAL A 53 -7.24 -6.55 19.01
C VAL A 53 -6.44 -7.58 18.22
N GLU A 54 -5.50 -7.10 17.41
CA GLU A 54 -4.57 -7.97 16.69
C GLU A 54 -3.44 -8.44 17.62
N ALA A 55 -2.90 -9.63 17.34
CA ALA A 55 -1.69 -10.09 17.98
C ALA A 55 -0.56 -9.04 17.88
N PRO A 56 0.17 -8.75 18.98
CA PRO A 56 1.27 -7.80 18.95
C PRO A 56 2.29 -8.15 17.87
N LEU A 57 2.59 -7.18 17.01
CA LEU A 57 3.55 -7.30 15.91
C LEU A 57 4.90 -6.72 16.33
N LEU A 58 5.97 -7.52 16.26
CA LEU A 58 7.33 -7.05 16.52
C LEU A 58 7.87 -6.30 15.30
N VAL A 59 8.01 -4.98 15.42
CA VAL A 59 8.58 -4.11 14.38
C VAL A 59 10.07 -3.93 14.61
N SER A 60 10.87 -4.38 13.66
CA SER A 60 12.34 -4.29 13.68
C SER A 60 12.89 -3.31 12.64
N VAL A 61 12.03 -2.48 12.05
CA VAL A 61 12.35 -1.51 11.00
C VAL A 61 12.12 -0.12 11.54
N GLU A 62 13.12 0.75 11.42
CA GLU A 62 13.03 2.13 11.90
C GLU A 62 12.08 2.97 11.03
N GLY A 63 11.35 3.90 11.66
CA GLY A 63 10.58 4.92 10.96
C GLY A 63 9.15 4.54 10.58
N GLU A 64 8.72 3.31 10.78
CA GLU A 64 7.37 2.87 10.40
C GLU A 64 6.25 3.57 11.19
N ALA A 65 6.44 3.82 12.49
CA ALA A 65 5.47 4.58 13.28
C ALA A 65 5.35 6.04 12.82
N GLU A 66 6.47 6.68 12.47
CA GLU A 66 6.44 8.04 11.93
C GLU A 66 5.81 8.07 10.55
N ARG A 67 6.13 7.10 9.70
CA ARG A 67 5.60 7.00 8.33
C ARG A 67 4.09 6.79 8.32
N LEU A 68 3.58 5.90 9.18
CA LEU A 68 2.17 5.49 9.15
C LEU A 68 1.25 6.27 10.09
N LEU A 69 1.77 6.74 11.23
CA LEU A 69 0.98 7.39 12.28
C LEU A 69 1.41 8.82 12.57
N GLY A 70 2.56 9.27 12.06
CA GLY A 70 3.20 10.51 12.51
C GLY A 70 3.62 10.46 13.98
N ALA A 71 3.74 9.26 14.57
CA ALA A 71 4.01 9.05 15.98
C ALA A 71 5.47 8.69 16.24
N THR A 72 6.04 9.16 17.35
CA THR A 72 7.38 8.73 17.79
C THR A 72 7.30 7.38 18.48
N ALA A 73 8.00 6.38 17.93
CA ALA A 73 8.10 5.05 18.52
C ALA A 73 9.27 4.92 19.51
N PRO A 74 9.27 3.88 20.37
CA PRO A 74 10.48 3.41 21.04
C PRO A 74 11.57 2.99 20.04
N PRO A 75 12.84 2.89 20.46
CA PRO A 75 13.90 2.30 19.63
C PRO A 75 13.55 0.90 19.16
N VAL A 76 13.96 0.54 17.94
CA VAL A 76 13.76 -0.81 17.41
C VAL A 76 14.61 -1.85 18.18
N PRO A 77 14.10 -3.09 18.35
CA PRO A 77 12.75 -3.52 17.99
C PRO A 77 11.71 -3.08 19.03
N TYR A 78 10.50 -2.76 18.59
CA TYR A 78 9.36 -2.43 19.45
C TYR A 78 8.11 -3.22 19.03
N TRP A 79 7.09 -3.25 19.89
CA TRP A 79 5.85 -3.96 19.66
C TRP A 79 4.73 -2.99 19.27
N TRP A 80 4.06 -3.31 18.16
CA TRP A 80 2.88 -2.65 17.64
C TRP A 80 1.66 -3.49 17.98
N THR A 81 0.74 -2.96 18.78
CA THR A 81 -0.53 -3.64 19.09
C THR A 81 -1.67 -2.77 18.60
N GLU A 82 -2.36 -3.24 17.58
CA GLU A 82 -3.49 -2.54 16.95
C GLU A 82 -4.81 -3.03 17.53
N ALA A 83 -5.70 -2.10 17.84
CA ALA A 83 -7.08 -2.39 18.20
C ALA A 83 -8.05 -1.53 17.38
N ARG A 84 -9.15 -2.14 16.96
CA ARG A 84 -10.19 -1.52 16.14
C ARG A 84 -11.50 -1.52 16.90
N ALA A 85 -12.09 -0.35 17.04
CA ALA A 85 -13.43 -0.19 17.57
C ALA A 85 -14.47 -0.55 16.52
N THR A 86 -15.60 -1.10 16.97
CA THR A 86 -16.79 -1.25 16.12
C THR A 86 -17.36 0.10 15.73
N THR A 87 -17.60 0.28 14.43
CA THR A 87 -18.10 1.54 13.87
C THR A 87 -19.51 1.89 14.32
N GLY A 88 -19.74 3.18 14.57
CA GLY A 88 -21.06 3.71 14.92
C GLY A 88 -21.45 3.50 16.40
N VAL A 89 -20.51 3.02 17.22
CA VAL A 89 -20.69 2.76 18.65
C VAL A 89 -19.69 3.61 19.44
N ALA A 90 -20.14 4.74 19.99
CA ALA A 90 -19.27 5.70 20.68
C ALA A 90 -18.51 5.06 21.86
N GLU A 91 -19.16 4.14 22.57
CA GLU A 91 -18.56 3.40 23.67
C GLU A 91 -17.43 2.47 23.21
N ALA A 92 -17.52 1.89 22.00
CA ALA A 92 -16.48 1.04 21.44
C ALA A 92 -15.21 1.86 21.12
N GLU A 93 -15.38 3.07 20.59
CA GLU A 93 -14.28 3.99 20.32
C GLU A 93 -13.55 4.41 21.61
N GLN A 94 -14.32 4.73 22.66
CA GLN A 94 -13.75 5.04 23.98
C GLN A 94 -13.01 3.83 24.56
N LEU A 95 -13.60 2.64 24.45
CA LEU A 95 -13.04 1.40 24.98
C LEU A 95 -11.74 1.02 24.29
N ALA A 96 -11.65 1.16 22.96
CA ALA A 96 -10.42 0.99 22.21
C ALA A 96 -9.35 1.98 22.69
N GLY A 97 -9.69 3.28 22.80
CA GLY A 97 -8.76 4.30 23.29
C GLY A 97 -8.22 3.99 24.70
N THR A 98 -9.11 3.61 25.63
CA THR A 98 -8.72 3.21 26.98
C THR A 98 -7.87 1.94 26.98
N PHE A 99 -8.16 0.96 26.13
CA PHE A 99 -7.34 -0.24 25.97
C PHE A 99 -5.89 0.14 25.60
N ALA A 100 -5.71 0.93 24.54
CA ALA A 100 -4.37 1.30 24.07
C ALA A 100 -3.60 2.13 25.11
N ALA A 101 -4.27 3.09 25.76
CA ALA A 101 -3.68 3.93 26.81
C ALA A 101 -3.23 3.11 28.03
N ARG A 102 -4.07 2.17 28.48
CA ARG A 102 -3.72 1.28 29.60
C ARG A 102 -2.62 0.31 29.25
N LEU A 103 -2.65 -0.28 28.05
CA LEU A 103 -1.60 -1.19 27.60
C LEU A 103 -0.24 -0.46 27.56
N ALA A 104 -0.21 0.75 26.98
CA ALA A 104 0.97 1.61 27.00
C ALA A 104 1.43 1.98 28.42
N THR A 105 0.49 2.20 29.35
CA THR A 105 0.83 2.49 30.76
C THR A 105 1.41 1.27 31.48
N LEU A 106 0.84 0.08 31.28
CA LEU A 106 1.25 -1.16 31.96
C LEU A 106 2.59 -1.69 31.44
N VAL A 107 2.80 -1.65 30.12
CA VAL A 107 3.98 -2.20 29.47
C VAL A 107 5.09 -1.14 29.32
N GLY A 108 4.74 0.14 29.45
CA GLY A 108 5.56 1.28 29.04
C GLY A 108 5.40 1.52 27.54
N GLY A 109 5.51 2.77 27.10
CA GLY A 109 5.36 3.15 25.69
C GLY A 109 4.40 4.30 25.49
N SER A 110 3.80 4.38 24.30
CA SER A 110 2.84 5.40 23.89
C SER A 110 1.61 4.79 23.22
N ALA A 111 0.52 5.53 23.20
CA ALA A 111 -0.68 5.18 22.44
C ALA A 111 -0.93 6.23 21.36
N TRP A 112 -1.44 5.76 20.23
CA TRP A 112 -1.91 6.57 19.11
C TRP A 112 -3.42 6.30 18.90
N PRO A 113 -4.23 7.32 18.59
CA PRO A 113 -3.85 8.72 18.50
C PRO A 113 -3.54 9.32 19.90
N PRO A 114 -2.76 10.41 20.01
CA PRO A 114 -2.30 10.90 21.31
C PRO A 114 -3.42 11.25 22.30
N ASP A 115 -4.57 11.70 21.80
CA ASP A 115 -5.79 12.00 22.57
C ASP A 115 -6.43 10.75 23.20
N ALA A 116 -6.14 9.55 22.68
CA ALA A 116 -6.58 8.29 23.29
C ALA A 116 -6.00 8.10 24.71
N THR A 117 -4.86 8.73 25.01
CA THR A 117 -4.20 8.64 26.33
C THR A 117 -4.99 9.33 27.47
N GLY A 118 -6.01 10.14 27.14
CA GLY A 118 -6.73 10.96 28.13
C GLY A 118 -7.74 10.24 29.02
N SER A 119 -8.13 8.99 28.70
CA SER A 119 -9.15 8.26 29.48
C SER A 119 -8.68 6.87 29.88
N ILE A 120 -8.25 6.73 31.14
CA ILE A 120 -8.01 5.44 31.81
C ILE A 120 -9.28 4.96 32.54
N ALA A 121 -10.39 5.71 32.47
CA ALA A 121 -11.62 5.40 33.18
C ALA A 121 -12.30 4.13 32.64
N VAL A 122 -13.07 3.45 33.49
CA VAL A 122 -13.92 2.33 33.05
C VAL A 122 -15.04 2.88 32.17
N VAL A 123 -15.16 2.36 30.94
CA VAL A 123 -16.19 2.77 29.99
C VAL A 123 -17.47 2.00 30.30
N LYS A 124 -18.53 2.71 30.72
CA LYS A 124 -19.85 2.09 30.89
C LYS A 124 -20.46 1.81 29.52
N THR A 125 -20.80 0.56 29.27
CA THR A 125 -21.27 0.08 27.95
C THR A 125 -22.58 -0.69 28.07
N ASP A 126 -23.41 -0.34 29.06
CA ASP A 126 -24.71 -0.97 29.31
C ASP A 126 -25.72 -0.56 28.23
N GLY A 127 -26.36 -1.54 27.58
CA GLY A 127 -27.42 -1.30 26.58
C GLY A 127 -26.95 -1.00 25.15
N VAL A 128 -25.66 -1.15 24.86
CA VAL A 128 -25.09 -0.91 23.52
C VAL A 128 -25.53 -2.00 22.53
N SER A 129 -25.98 -1.59 21.33
CA SER A 129 -26.42 -2.49 20.28
C SER A 129 -25.60 -2.36 19.00
N VAL A 130 -24.87 -3.42 18.65
CA VAL A 130 -24.02 -3.53 17.44
C VAL A 130 -24.82 -4.11 16.25
N ALA A 131 -24.36 -3.80 15.02
CA ALA A 131 -24.88 -4.31 13.74
C ALA A 131 -24.90 -5.86 13.66
N PRO A 132 -25.83 -6.44 12.86
CA PRO A 132 -25.99 -7.90 12.75
C PRO A 132 -24.87 -8.59 11.96
N GLU A 133 -24.66 -9.89 12.23
CA GLU A 133 -23.83 -10.80 11.41
C GLU A 133 -24.36 -10.80 9.96
N PRO A 134 -23.49 -10.62 8.93
CA PRO A 134 -22.17 -11.24 8.80
C PRO A 134 -20.95 -10.29 8.91
N ALA A 135 -21.15 -8.99 9.14
CA ALA A 135 -20.03 -8.03 9.23
C ALA A 135 -19.12 -8.28 10.46
N ALA A 136 -19.70 -8.77 11.56
CA ALA A 136 -19.00 -9.08 12.81
C ALA A 136 -17.88 -10.14 12.68
N ASP A 137 -17.90 -10.94 11.60
CA ASP A 137 -16.93 -12.01 11.35
C ASP A 137 -15.62 -11.51 10.73
N ARG A 138 -15.61 -10.27 10.24
CA ARG A 138 -14.49 -9.66 9.51
C ARG A 138 -14.22 -8.26 10.09
N PRO A 139 -13.38 -8.14 11.13
CA PRO A 139 -13.23 -6.92 11.92
C PRO A 139 -12.92 -5.65 11.11
N ALA A 140 -12.28 -5.79 9.96
CA ALA A 140 -11.93 -4.70 9.08
C ALA A 140 -13.13 -4.13 8.29
N ILE A 141 -14.20 -4.91 8.07
CA ILE A 141 -15.33 -4.52 7.22
C ILE A 141 -16.43 -3.91 8.10
N ASP A 142 -16.74 -2.64 7.84
CA ASP A 142 -17.69 -1.85 8.60
C ASP A 142 -19.11 -1.93 8.03
N VAL A 143 -19.23 -1.99 6.70
CA VAL A 143 -20.52 -2.19 6.00
C VAL A 143 -20.33 -3.25 4.94
N LEU A 144 -21.27 -4.19 4.86
CA LEU A 144 -21.30 -5.22 3.83
C LEU A 144 -22.63 -5.16 3.09
N THR A 145 -22.58 -5.02 1.77
CA THR A 145 -23.76 -5.05 0.90
C THR A 145 -23.63 -6.18 -0.13
N GLY A 146 -24.65 -6.37 -0.96
CA GLY A 146 -24.57 -7.32 -2.08
C GLY A 146 -23.60 -6.91 -3.20
N LYS A 147 -22.98 -5.72 -3.13
CA LYS A 147 -22.08 -5.18 -4.16
C LYS A 147 -20.69 -4.84 -3.64
N VAL A 148 -20.60 -4.33 -2.42
CA VAL A 148 -19.34 -3.82 -1.87
C VAL A 148 -19.15 -4.20 -0.40
N ALA A 149 -17.89 -4.30 -0.01
CA ALA A 149 -17.44 -4.23 1.37
C ALA A 149 -16.85 -2.83 1.62
N VAL A 150 -17.31 -2.16 2.66
CA VAL A 150 -16.85 -0.81 3.03
C VAL A 150 -15.96 -0.92 4.27
N VAL A 151 -14.80 -0.29 4.20
CA VAL A 151 -13.84 -0.15 5.30
C VAL A 151 -13.72 1.34 5.59
N ILE A 152 -14.02 1.74 6.82
CA ILE A 152 -13.87 3.12 7.27
C ILE A 152 -12.55 3.22 8.05
N GLN A 153 -11.68 4.17 7.69
CA GLN A 153 -10.41 4.37 8.38
C GLN A 153 -10.19 5.84 8.71
N ASP A 154 -9.87 6.09 9.97
CA ASP A 154 -9.47 7.41 10.48
C ASP A 154 -7.99 7.35 10.89
N ARG A 155 -7.11 7.37 9.89
CA ARG A 155 -5.65 7.32 10.06
C ARG A 155 -4.96 8.35 9.16
N PRO A 156 -3.75 8.85 9.51
CA PRO A 156 -3.01 9.76 8.66
C PRO A 156 -2.61 9.09 7.33
N VAL A 157 -2.29 7.79 7.41
CA VAL A 157 -2.01 6.93 6.26
C VAL A 157 -2.85 5.66 6.36
N VAL A 158 -3.63 5.37 5.32
CA VAL A 158 -4.24 4.06 5.09
C VAL A 158 -3.17 3.15 4.51
N ALA A 159 -2.69 2.25 5.34
CA ALA A 159 -1.63 1.30 5.03
C ALA A 159 -2.22 -0.06 4.67
N MET A 160 -1.48 -0.88 3.92
CA MET A 160 -1.87 -2.27 3.63
C MET A 160 -1.66 -3.15 4.86
N THR A 161 -2.46 -2.93 5.91
CA THR A 161 -2.40 -3.72 7.14
C THR A 161 -2.86 -5.16 6.90
N ALA A 162 -2.57 -6.06 7.84
CA ALA A 162 -3.05 -7.44 7.75
C ALA A 162 -4.59 -7.48 7.68
N TRP A 163 -5.27 -6.66 8.47
CA TRP A 163 -6.73 -6.47 8.42
C TRP A 163 -7.24 -5.99 7.06
N LEU A 164 -6.59 -4.98 6.47
CA LEU A 164 -7.01 -4.47 5.16
C LEU A 164 -6.73 -5.50 4.05
N SER A 165 -5.61 -6.20 4.12
CA SER A 165 -5.26 -7.28 3.19
C SER A 165 -6.29 -8.41 3.25
N ASP A 166 -6.72 -8.80 4.45
CA ASP A 166 -7.79 -9.77 4.65
C ASP A 166 -9.14 -9.26 4.14
N ALA A 167 -9.45 -7.97 4.29
CA ALA A 167 -10.65 -7.37 3.72
C ALA A 167 -10.64 -7.41 2.19
N PHE A 168 -9.51 -7.07 1.55
CA PHE A 168 -9.33 -7.19 0.10
C PHE A 168 -9.55 -8.62 -0.37
N ARG A 169 -8.91 -9.59 0.28
CA ARG A 169 -9.04 -11.02 -0.04
C ARG A 169 -10.50 -11.48 0.11
N ALA A 170 -11.13 -11.16 1.23
CA ALA A 170 -12.49 -11.57 1.53
C ALA A 170 -13.54 -10.92 0.61
N ALA A 171 -13.31 -9.68 0.17
CA ALA A 171 -14.14 -9.02 -0.83
C ALA A 171 -13.98 -9.66 -2.21
N ALA A 172 -12.74 -9.93 -2.62
CA ALA A 172 -12.44 -10.59 -3.90
C ALA A 172 -13.03 -12.01 -3.97
N GLU A 173 -12.89 -12.82 -2.92
CA GLU A 173 -13.50 -14.17 -2.82
C GLU A 173 -15.03 -14.12 -2.92
N ALA A 174 -15.65 -13.05 -2.42
CA ALA A 174 -17.10 -12.83 -2.48
C ALA A 174 -17.56 -12.14 -3.77
N GLY A 175 -16.65 -11.76 -4.68
CA GLY A 175 -16.97 -11.00 -5.89
C GLY A 175 -17.45 -9.57 -5.63
N LEU A 176 -17.08 -8.98 -4.50
CA LEU A 176 -17.46 -7.63 -4.07
C LEU A 176 -16.34 -6.62 -4.36
N GLY A 177 -16.69 -5.37 -4.63
CA GLY A 177 -15.71 -4.27 -4.61
C GLY A 177 -15.35 -3.85 -3.18
N LEU A 178 -14.12 -3.37 -2.96
CA LEU A 178 -13.71 -2.82 -1.67
C LEU A 178 -13.72 -1.28 -1.71
N GLN A 179 -14.49 -0.65 -0.82
CA GLN A 179 -14.63 0.80 -0.73
C GLN A 179 -14.03 1.30 0.59
N ILE A 180 -12.95 2.08 0.50
CA ILE A 180 -12.28 2.64 1.69
C ILE A 180 -12.80 4.05 1.91
N VAL A 181 -13.37 4.36 3.07
CA VAL A 181 -13.85 5.70 3.43
C VAL A 181 -12.89 6.32 4.45
N SER A 182 -12.39 7.53 4.18
CA SER A 182 -11.51 8.26 5.09
C SER A 182 -11.82 9.76 5.14
N PRO A 183 -11.34 10.50 6.16
CA PRO A 183 -11.40 11.96 6.16
C PRO A 183 -10.47 12.59 5.11
N ALA A 184 -10.68 13.87 4.79
CA ALA A 184 -9.87 14.64 3.83
C ALA A 184 -8.38 14.80 4.20
N GLY A 185 -8.02 14.64 5.47
CA GLY A 185 -6.63 14.70 5.94
C GLY A 185 -5.82 13.41 5.73
N THR A 186 -6.47 12.32 5.35
CA THR A 186 -5.87 10.99 5.18
C THR A 186 -5.18 10.86 3.83
N THR A 187 -4.06 10.13 3.81
CA THR A 187 -3.37 9.71 2.58
C THR A 187 -3.39 8.19 2.46
N LEU A 188 -3.16 7.65 1.26
CA LEU A 188 -2.91 6.22 1.07
C LEU A 188 -1.41 5.93 1.04
N SER A 189 -1.02 4.77 1.53
CA SER A 189 0.25 4.17 1.12
C SER A 189 0.21 3.83 -0.38
N PRO A 190 1.35 3.85 -1.09
CA PRO A 190 1.42 3.31 -2.45
C PRO A 190 0.94 1.87 -2.55
N ALA A 191 1.18 1.06 -1.52
CA ALA A 191 0.71 -0.33 -1.46
C ALA A 191 -0.82 -0.44 -1.57
N VAL A 192 -1.57 0.42 -0.87
CA VAL A 192 -3.04 0.44 -0.96
C VAL A 192 -3.50 1.04 -2.28
N ARG A 193 -2.87 2.13 -2.75
CA ARG A 193 -3.20 2.72 -4.06
C ARG A 193 -3.09 1.67 -5.17
N ASP A 194 -2.02 0.90 -5.20
CA ASP A 194 -1.75 -0.07 -6.27
C ASP A 194 -2.71 -1.28 -6.19
N ALA A 195 -3.23 -1.60 -4.99
CA ALA A 195 -4.23 -2.66 -4.79
C ALA A 195 -5.67 -2.22 -5.12
N LEU A 196 -5.97 -0.92 -5.07
CA LEU A 196 -7.27 -0.36 -5.46
C LEU A 196 -7.42 -0.33 -6.99
N GLY A 197 -7.62 -1.51 -7.58
CA GLY A 197 -7.84 -1.67 -9.02
C GLY A 197 -9.33 -1.80 -9.39
N GLY A 198 -9.80 -0.92 -10.27
CA GLY A 198 -11.05 -1.09 -11.02
C GLY A 198 -12.36 -0.92 -10.23
N ARG A 199 -13.44 -0.59 -10.94
CA ARG A 199 -14.78 -0.50 -10.35
C ARG A 199 -15.26 -1.90 -9.92
N PRO A 200 -15.93 -2.06 -8.76
CA PRO A 200 -16.44 -1.00 -7.87
C PRO A 200 -15.53 -0.66 -6.67
N SER A 201 -14.24 -1.04 -6.69
CA SER A 201 -13.28 -0.75 -5.62
C SER A 201 -12.74 0.68 -5.71
N ARG A 202 -12.79 1.45 -4.62
CA ARG A 202 -12.50 2.90 -4.65
C ARG A 202 -12.02 3.41 -3.29
N TRP A 203 -11.34 4.56 -3.32
CA TRP A 203 -11.07 5.35 -2.13
C TRP A 203 -12.03 6.54 -2.09
N ILE A 204 -12.84 6.62 -1.04
CA ILE A 204 -13.84 7.64 -0.78
C ILE A 204 -13.32 8.57 0.30
N VAL A 205 -13.28 9.85 -0.02
CA VAL A 205 -12.85 10.92 0.88
C VAL A 205 -14.09 11.66 1.32
N GLN A 206 -14.29 11.74 2.63
CA GLN A 206 -15.29 12.58 3.24
C GLN A 206 -14.71 13.98 3.48
N ASP A 207 -15.34 14.97 2.87
CA ASP A 207 -14.93 16.38 2.89
C ASP A 207 -16.12 17.29 3.24
N GLU A 208 -15.85 18.34 4.00
CA GLU A 208 -16.90 19.25 4.49
C GLU A 208 -17.51 20.11 3.38
N ARG A 209 -16.72 20.41 2.33
CA ARG A 209 -17.10 21.30 1.22
C ARG A 209 -17.76 20.52 0.08
N ASP A 210 -17.17 19.41 -0.32
CA ASP A 210 -17.56 18.62 -1.50
C ASP A 210 -18.36 17.35 -1.15
N GLY A 211 -18.55 17.03 0.13
CA GLY A 211 -19.30 15.87 0.59
C GLY A 211 -18.47 14.58 0.50
N TYR A 212 -18.71 13.76 -0.52
CA TYR A 212 -17.91 12.56 -0.78
C TYR A 212 -17.33 12.62 -2.18
N TYR A 213 -16.05 12.30 -2.31
CA TYR A 213 -15.42 12.19 -3.62
C TYR A 213 -14.41 11.05 -3.66
N ASP A 214 -14.07 10.61 -4.86
CA ASP A 214 -13.05 9.58 -5.08
C ASP A 214 -11.65 10.19 -4.94
N GLY A 215 -10.88 9.75 -3.95
CA GLY A 215 -9.57 10.34 -3.65
C GLY A 215 -8.49 10.11 -4.71
N LEU A 216 -8.71 9.21 -5.68
CA LEU A 216 -7.77 8.94 -6.78
C LEU A 216 -8.17 9.64 -8.09
N THR A 217 -9.44 9.99 -8.25
CA THR A 217 -9.98 10.54 -9.51
C THR A 217 -10.66 11.90 -9.36
N GLY A 218 -10.99 12.30 -8.13
CA GLY A 218 -11.74 13.51 -7.81
C GLY A 218 -13.23 13.45 -8.12
N ALA A 219 -13.73 12.33 -8.66
CA ALA A 219 -15.14 12.16 -9.01
C ALA A 219 -16.03 12.30 -7.78
N VAL A 220 -17.00 13.23 -7.78
CA VAL A 220 -17.98 13.37 -6.69
C VAL A 220 -18.86 12.13 -6.62
N LEU A 221 -19.07 11.63 -5.40
CA LEU A 221 -19.75 10.38 -5.11
C LEU A 221 -21.00 10.62 -4.27
N CYS A 222 -21.97 9.72 -4.41
CA CYS A 222 -23.07 9.59 -3.46
C CYS A 222 -23.29 8.11 -3.13
N TRP A 223 -23.85 7.86 -1.94
CA TRP A 223 -24.31 6.52 -1.59
C TRP A 223 -25.64 6.24 -2.29
N GLN A 224 -25.67 5.25 -3.16
CA GLN A 224 -26.85 4.83 -3.90
C GLN A 224 -26.81 3.32 -4.18
N ASP A 225 -27.95 2.66 -4.14
CA ASP A 225 -28.09 1.23 -4.41
C ASP A 225 -27.07 0.31 -3.70
N GLY A 226 -26.71 0.68 -2.46
CA GLY A 226 -25.81 -0.09 -1.60
C GLY A 226 -24.32 0.07 -1.88
N ALA A 227 -23.88 1.11 -2.58
CA ALA A 227 -22.47 1.46 -2.77
C ALA A 227 -22.27 2.97 -2.96
N PHE A 228 -21.04 3.46 -2.81
CA PHE A 228 -20.66 4.79 -3.31
C PHE A 228 -20.39 4.75 -4.81
N ASP A 229 -21.13 5.54 -5.58
CA ASP A 229 -21.00 5.62 -7.04
C ASP A 229 -20.87 7.08 -7.51
N PRO A 230 -20.27 7.31 -8.70
CA PRO A 230 -20.16 8.66 -9.28
C PRO A 230 -21.54 9.30 -9.48
N VAL A 231 -21.65 10.57 -9.09
CA VAL A 231 -22.82 11.39 -9.44
C VAL A 231 -22.74 11.73 -10.92
N LEU A 232 -23.78 11.42 -11.70
CA LEU A 232 -23.81 11.81 -13.11
C LEU A 232 -24.14 13.31 -13.23
N SER A 233 -23.40 14.00 -14.10
CA SER A 233 -23.70 15.37 -14.51
C SER A 233 -25.03 15.40 -15.27
N PRO A 234 -25.81 16.51 -15.20
CA PRO A 234 -27.02 16.68 -16.00
C PRO A 234 -26.80 16.53 -17.52
N ASP A 235 -25.58 16.83 -17.98
CA ASP A 235 -25.17 16.72 -19.39
C ASP A 235 -24.54 15.34 -19.73
N ALA A 236 -24.57 14.38 -18.81
CA ALA A 236 -24.02 13.05 -19.03
C ALA A 236 -24.86 12.29 -20.07
N THR A 237 -24.20 11.59 -20.98
CA THR A 237 -24.81 10.63 -21.89
C THR A 237 -24.33 9.22 -21.55
N GLU A 238 -24.97 8.20 -22.13
CA GLU A 238 -24.57 6.80 -21.94
C GLU A 238 -23.12 6.55 -22.42
N ASP A 239 -22.68 7.28 -23.46
CA ASP A 239 -21.33 7.20 -24.02
C ASP A 239 -20.31 8.16 -23.36
N ASP A 240 -20.78 9.17 -22.61
CA ASP A 240 -19.95 10.14 -21.89
C ASP A 240 -20.54 10.40 -20.50
N PRO A 241 -20.32 9.48 -19.54
CA PRO A 241 -20.83 9.60 -18.17
C PRO A 241 -20.00 10.64 -17.40
N ARG A 242 -20.18 11.91 -17.74
CA ARG A 242 -19.51 13.03 -17.07
C ARG A 242 -19.88 13.06 -15.61
N THR A 243 -18.88 13.11 -14.74
CA THR A 243 -19.03 13.25 -13.29
C THR A 243 -18.39 14.57 -12.87
N PRO A 244 -19.04 15.40 -12.02
CA PRO A 244 -18.38 16.57 -11.47
C PRO A 244 -17.14 16.17 -10.66
N VAL A 245 -16.10 17.00 -10.72
CA VAL A 245 -14.86 16.80 -9.96
C VAL A 245 -14.88 17.71 -8.74
N ALA A 246 -14.59 17.17 -7.57
CA ALA A 246 -14.56 17.89 -6.30
C ALA A 246 -13.56 19.06 -6.35
N ALA A 247 -13.94 20.21 -5.77
CA ALA A 247 -13.08 21.38 -5.77
C ALA A 247 -11.80 21.15 -4.95
N ALA A 248 -11.91 20.47 -3.80
CA ALA A 248 -10.77 20.10 -2.96
C ALA A 248 -9.74 19.24 -3.71
N TYR A 249 -10.18 18.38 -4.63
CA TYR A 249 -9.29 17.54 -5.43
C TYR A 249 -8.48 18.36 -6.45
N GLN A 250 -9.02 19.48 -6.93
CA GLN A 250 -8.40 20.34 -7.95
C GLN A 250 -7.38 21.33 -7.36
N GLU A 251 -7.23 21.39 -6.04
CA GLU A 251 -6.32 22.32 -5.38
C GLU A 251 -4.85 21.96 -5.63
N VAL A 252 -4.20 22.74 -6.51
CA VAL A 252 -2.80 22.55 -6.88
C VAL A 252 -1.88 23.07 -5.78
N HIS A 253 -1.00 22.21 -5.30
CA HIS A 253 0.06 22.54 -4.35
C HIS A 253 1.42 22.23 -4.98
N GLU A 254 2.10 23.26 -5.50
CA GLU A 254 3.46 23.09 -6.02
C GLU A 254 4.47 23.08 -4.86
N THR A 255 4.88 21.89 -4.43
CA THR A 255 5.92 21.73 -3.40
C THR A 255 7.33 21.68 -3.95
N GLY A 256 7.48 21.41 -5.26
CA GLY A 256 8.77 21.10 -5.89
C GLY A 256 9.22 19.65 -5.67
N ASP A 257 8.48 18.86 -4.90
CA ASP A 257 8.78 17.45 -4.66
C ASP A 257 8.60 16.60 -5.92
N ARG A 258 9.45 15.58 -6.04
CA ARG A 258 9.46 14.64 -7.16
C ARG A 258 9.46 13.21 -6.64
N GLN A 259 8.87 12.30 -7.41
CA GLN A 259 8.98 10.86 -7.18
C GLN A 259 9.53 10.16 -8.43
N LEU A 260 10.57 9.36 -8.23
CA LEU A 260 11.12 8.46 -9.24
C LEU A 260 10.47 7.08 -9.08
N GLY A 261 9.65 6.68 -10.04
CA GLY A 261 8.92 5.42 -10.07
C GLY A 261 9.55 4.43 -11.05
N LEU A 262 9.74 3.18 -10.61
CA LEU A 262 10.23 2.09 -11.44
C LEU A 262 9.24 0.92 -11.34
N THR A 263 8.75 0.45 -12.48
CA THR A 263 8.02 -0.83 -12.57
C THR A 263 8.84 -1.80 -13.39
N PHE A 264 9.22 -2.94 -12.82
CA PHE A 264 10.00 -3.93 -13.56
C PHE A 264 9.58 -5.35 -13.23
N ARG A 265 9.76 -6.22 -14.22
CA ARG A 265 9.42 -7.63 -14.12
C ARG A 265 10.62 -8.48 -14.46
N MET A 266 10.85 -9.51 -13.66
CA MET A 266 11.90 -10.50 -13.82
C MET A 266 11.28 -11.89 -13.88
N VAL A 267 11.88 -12.79 -14.67
CA VAL A 267 11.43 -14.18 -14.76
C VAL A 267 12.63 -15.08 -14.49
N HIS A 268 12.64 -15.68 -13.31
CA HIS A 268 13.73 -16.52 -12.83
C HIS A 268 13.47 -17.99 -13.17
N PRO A 269 14.50 -18.77 -13.52
CA PRO A 269 14.39 -20.23 -13.51
C PRO A 269 13.94 -20.72 -12.13
N ALA A 270 12.98 -21.65 -12.11
CA ALA A 270 12.53 -22.26 -10.88
C ALA A 270 13.46 -23.41 -10.49
N ASP A 271 14.57 -23.08 -9.84
CA ASP A 271 15.54 -24.04 -9.30
C ASP A 271 15.69 -23.90 -7.78
N GLU A 272 16.27 -24.91 -7.14
CA GLU A 272 16.43 -24.99 -5.67
C GLU A 272 17.38 -23.93 -5.09
N ARG A 273 18.14 -23.21 -5.93
CA ARG A 273 19.10 -22.18 -5.52
C ARG A 273 18.56 -20.78 -5.76
N LEU A 274 17.34 -20.64 -6.26
CA LEU A 274 16.68 -19.36 -6.49
C LEU A 274 16.63 -18.56 -5.19
N VAL A 275 17.13 -17.33 -5.24
CA VAL A 275 16.97 -16.33 -4.19
C VAL A 275 16.31 -15.10 -4.82
N LEU A 276 15.14 -14.76 -4.31
CA LEU A 276 14.29 -13.65 -4.75
C LEU A 276 14.67 -12.33 -4.07
N GLY A 277 14.24 -11.20 -4.64
CA GLY A 277 14.53 -9.85 -4.14
C GLY A 277 15.90 -9.31 -4.53
N GLY A 278 16.76 -10.09 -5.19
CA GLY A 278 18.09 -9.64 -5.62
C GLY A 278 18.06 -8.51 -6.65
N GLY A 279 17.05 -8.51 -7.54
CA GLY A 279 16.84 -7.43 -8.51
C GLY A 279 16.44 -6.13 -7.84
N LEU A 280 15.46 -6.18 -6.93
CA LEU A 280 15.06 -5.03 -6.11
C LEU A 280 16.23 -4.50 -5.28
N GLU A 281 16.98 -5.37 -4.60
CA GLU A 281 18.16 -4.97 -3.82
C GLU A 281 19.19 -4.22 -4.69
N THR A 282 19.39 -4.70 -5.91
CA THR A 282 20.33 -4.10 -6.86
C THR A 282 19.87 -2.70 -7.26
N VAL A 283 18.61 -2.54 -7.69
CA VAL A 283 18.06 -1.22 -8.04
C VAL A 283 18.12 -0.25 -6.86
N TRP A 284 17.76 -0.72 -5.66
CA TRP A 284 17.78 0.10 -4.44
C TRP A 284 19.18 0.64 -4.16
N ARG A 285 20.20 -0.22 -4.26
CA ARG A 285 21.60 0.13 -4.04
C ARG A 285 22.14 1.08 -5.10
N GLU A 286 21.86 0.82 -6.38
CA GLU A 286 22.34 1.69 -7.48
C GLU A 286 21.73 3.09 -7.41
N LEU A 287 20.48 3.23 -6.95
CA LEU A 287 19.78 4.52 -6.92
C LEU A 287 19.92 5.27 -5.58
N THR A 288 20.16 4.58 -4.48
CA THR A 288 20.21 5.23 -3.15
C THR A 288 21.54 5.08 -2.44
N GLY A 289 22.43 4.19 -2.92
CA GLY A 289 23.66 3.81 -2.25
C GLY A 289 23.47 2.83 -1.08
N GLU A 290 22.22 2.60 -0.67
CA GLU A 290 21.85 1.82 0.51
C GLU A 290 21.01 0.60 0.13
N LEU A 291 20.86 -0.31 1.08
CA LEU A 291 19.92 -1.42 0.97
C LEU A 291 18.49 -0.99 1.36
N PRO A 292 17.46 -1.75 0.96
CA PRO A 292 16.15 -1.63 1.60
C PRO A 292 16.30 -1.81 3.12
N ALA A 293 15.54 -1.06 3.91
CA ALA A 293 15.61 -1.13 5.36
C ALA A 293 14.85 -2.36 5.88
N GLY A 294 13.67 -2.63 5.32
CA GLY A 294 12.79 -3.67 5.81
C GLY A 294 11.75 -4.12 4.80
N TRP A 295 11.03 -5.18 5.17
CA TRP A 295 9.94 -5.74 4.39
C TRP A 295 8.89 -6.39 5.30
N GLY A 296 7.72 -6.68 4.73
CA GLY A 296 6.65 -7.40 5.39
C GLY A 296 5.61 -7.91 4.39
N THR A 297 4.73 -8.79 4.84
CA THR A 297 3.52 -9.21 4.11
C THR A 297 2.36 -8.22 4.25
N SER A 298 2.56 -7.19 5.07
CA SER A 298 1.65 -6.09 5.36
C SER A 298 2.46 -4.89 5.86
N GLU A 299 1.82 -3.73 5.94
CA GLU A 299 2.35 -2.57 6.65
C GLU A 299 1.85 -2.54 8.10
N PRO A 300 2.67 -2.19 9.09
CA PRO A 300 4.08 -1.79 8.97
C PRO A 300 5.00 -2.93 8.55
N ALA A 301 6.01 -2.61 7.75
CA ALA A 301 7.10 -3.53 7.45
C ALA A 301 7.83 -3.87 8.75
N ASN A 302 7.76 -5.12 9.16
CA ASN A 302 8.15 -5.51 10.52
C ASN A 302 9.49 -6.26 10.56
N LEU A 303 9.96 -6.77 9.41
CA LEU A 303 11.19 -7.55 9.31
C LEU A 303 12.32 -6.73 8.66
N PRO A 304 13.57 -6.85 9.13
CA PRO A 304 14.70 -6.25 8.43
C PRO A 304 14.89 -6.93 7.07
N TRP A 305 15.46 -6.19 6.11
CA TRP A 305 15.69 -6.69 4.75
C TRP A 305 16.47 -8.02 4.75
N SER A 306 15.88 -9.04 4.13
CA SER A 306 16.49 -10.36 4.00
C SER A 306 15.94 -11.10 2.78
N PRO A 307 16.67 -11.10 1.64
CA PRO A 307 16.28 -11.84 0.43
C PRO A 307 15.98 -13.31 0.71
N ARG A 308 16.74 -13.95 1.62
CA ARG A 308 16.55 -15.35 2.01
C ARG A 308 15.20 -15.59 2.68
N ARG A 309 14.89 -14.84 3.75
CA ARG A 309 13.61 -15.02 4.46
C ARG A 309 12.40 -14.70 3.58
N LEU A 310 12.55 -13.69 2.71
CA LEU A 310 11.54 -13.37 1.71
C LEU A 310 11.32 -14.54 0.74
N THR A 311 12.41 -15.17 0.28
CA THR A 311 12.35 -16.35 -0.57
C THR A 311 11.69 -17.53 0.14
N ASP A 312 12.00 -17.76 1.41
CA ASP A 312 11.41 -18.84 2.21
C ASP A 312 9.88 -18.67 2.28
N VAL A 313 9.39 -17.47 2.58
CA VAL A 313 7.95 -17.17 2.60
C VAL A 313 7.31 -17.42 1.23
N ALA A 314 7.96 -16.97 0.15
CA ALA A 314 7.45 -17.19 -1.19
C ALA A 314 7.43 -18.66 -1.61
N HIS A 315 8.41 -19.44 -1.12
CA HIS A 315 8.52 -20.88 -1.37
C HIS A 315 7.45 -21.66 -0.60
N GLU A 316 7.25 -21.37 0.69
CA GLU A 316 6.24 -22.00 1.55
C GLU A 316 4.81 -21.80 1.02
N ARG A 317 4.56 -20.64 0.40
CA ARG A 317 3.28 -20.29 -0.20
C ARG A 317 3.10 -20.80 -1.63
N ALA A 318 4.12 -21.38 -2.27
CA ALA A 318 3.97 -21.81 -3.66
C ALA A 318 3.01 -23.02 -3.75
N PRO A 319 2.07 -23.06 -4.72
CA PRO A 319 1.98 -22.21 -5.91
C PRO A 319 1.17 -20.91 -5.76
N GLU A 320 0.55 -20.65 -4.61
CA GLU A 320 -0.16 -19.40 -4.35
C GLU A 320 0.78 -18.18 -4.49
N PRO A 321 0.30 -17.05 -5.03
CA PRO A 321 1.11 -15.85 -5.17
C PRO A 321 1.46 -15.28 -3.78
N THR A 322 2.64 -14.67 -3.72
CA THR A 322 3.12 -13.93 -2.55
C THR A 322 3.20 -12.46 -2.91
N TRP A 323 2.63 -11.60 -2.06
CA TRP A 323 2.70 -10.15 -2.18
C TRP A 323 3.38 -9.57 -0.93
N LEU A 324 4.25 -8.60 -1.13
CA LEU A 324 5.10 -8.04 -0.08
C LEU A 324 5.21 -6.52 -0.24
N VAL A 325 5.41 -5.85 0.88
CA VAL A 325 5.86 -4.45 0.93
C VAL A 325 7.32 -4.40 1.36
N VAL A 326 8.09 -3.52 0.76
CA VAL A 326 9.50 -3.26 1.06
C VAL A 326 9.67 -1.76 1.28
N VAL A 327 10.36 -1.36 2.34
CA VAL A 327 10.52 0.04 2.73
C VAL A 327 11.98 0.43 2.87
N GLY A 328 12.27 1.68 2.54
CA GLY A 328 13.57 2.32 2.73
C GLY A 328 13.73 2.91 4.13
N ASN A 329 14.89 3.51 4.36
CA ASN A 329 15.14 4.28 5.57
C ASN A 329 14.48 5.68 5.49
N ARG A 330 14.46 6.40 6.61
CA ARG A 330 13.84 7.74 6.69
C ARG A 330 14.59 8.80 5.88
N ALA A 331 15.89 8.65 5.67
CA ALA A 331 16.70 9.61 4.92
C ALA A 331 16.31 9.64 3.44
N ARG A 332 16.01 8.46 2.86
CA ARG A 332 15.49 8.30 1.50
C ARG A 332 14.16 7.55 1.54
N PRO A 333 13.02 8.26 1.66
CA PRO A 333 11.71 7.64 1.61
C PRO A 333 11.56 6.85 0.31
N GLY A 334 11.37 5.55 0.45
CA GLY A 334 11.21 4.62 -0.65
C GLY A 334 10.31 3.47 -0.24
N ILE A 335 9.44 3.06 -1.14
CA ILE A 335 8.55 1.92 -0.94
C ILE A 335 8.45 1.13 -2.23
N ALA A 336 8.47 -0.19 -2.11
CA ALA A 336 8.15 -1.08 -3.20
C ALA A 336 7.07 -2.08 -2.80
N THR A 337 6.26 -2.46 -3.77
CA THR A 337 5.44 -3.67 -3.71
C THR A 337 6.09 -4.73 -4.59
N VAL A 338 6.13 -5.96 -4.10
CA VAL A 338 6.70 -7.11 -4.81
C VAL A 338 5.66 -8.20 -4.90
N ARG A 339 5.32 -8.62 -6.11
CA ARG A 339 4.45 -9.76 -6.37
C ARG A 339 5.25 -10.90 -6.99
N ILE A 340 5.24 -12.04 -6.31
CA ILE A 340 5.93 -13.26 -6.72
C ILE A 340 4.89 -14.28 -7.16
N THR A 341 5.04 -14.82 -8.36
CA THR A 341 4.07 -15.78 -8.93
C THR A 341 4.80 -16.92 -9.62
N ARG A 342 4.41 -18.17 -9.31
CA ARG A 342 4.90 -19.34 -10.04
C ARG A 342 4.15 -19.47 -11.37
N THR A 343 4.88 -19.44 -12.48
CA THR A 343 4.32 -19.59 -13.84
C THR A 343 4.96 -20.77 -14.57
N GLN A 344 4.47 -21.11 -15.76
CA GLN A 344 5.11 -22.13 -16.61
C GLN A 344 6.51 -21.72 -17.06
N ALA A 345 6.78 -20.42 -17.18
CA ALA A 345 8.08 -19.90 -17.61
C ALA A 345 9.13 -19.87 -16.48
N GLY A 346 8.71 -19.94 -15.21
CA GLY A 346 9.61 -19.80 -14.08
C GLY A 346 8.93 -19.24 -12.84
N VAL A 347 9.67 -18.50 -12.03
CA VAL A 347 9.16 -17.67 -10.95
C VAL A 347 9.22 -16.22 -11.43
N GLU A 348 8.07 -15.59 -11.56
CA GLU A 348 7.93 -14.19 -11.92
C GLU A 348 8.04 -13.33 -10.66
N GLU A 349 8.89 -12.31 -10.69
CA GLU A 349 8.99 -11.26 -9.68
C GLU A 349 8.62 -9.93 -10.34
N GLU A 350 7.47 -9.37 -9.98
CA GLU A 350 7.01 -8.07 -10.43
C GLU A 350 7.13 -7.05 -9.31
N VAL A 351 7.79 -5.94 -9.62
CA VAL A 351 8.13 -4.92 -8.64
C VAL A 351 7.61 -3.56 -9.10
N THR A 352 6.89 -2.88 -8.22
CA THR A 352 6.55 -1.46 -8.36
C THR A 352 7.23 -0.71 -7.24
N LEU A 353 8.18 0.16 -7.56
CA LEU A 353 9.06 0.88 -6.64
C LEU A 353 8.92 2.39 -6.84
N ALA A 354 8.93 3.16 -5.76
CA ALA A 354 8.98 4.62 -5.80
C ALA A 354 9.94 5.17 -4.75
N PHE A 355 10.72 6.19 -5.13
CA PHE A 355 11.53 7.01 -4.23
C PHE A 355 11.07 8.46 -4.27
N GLY A 356 11.02 9.11 -3.11
CA GLY A 356 10.72 10.53 -3.01
C GLY A 356 11.97 11.41 -2.89
N TYR A 357 11.87 12.58 -3.51
CA TYR A 357 12.90 13.62 -3.55
C TYR A 357 12.24 14.97 -3.23
N GLY A 358 12.82 15.71 -2.29
CA GLY A 358 12.40 17.09 -2.00
C GLY A 358 12.79 18.05 -3.12
N ALA A 359 12.31 19.29 -3.05
CA ALA A 359 12.63 20.34 -4.03
C ALA A 359 14.14 20.58 -4.22
N ASP A 360 14.94 20.43 -3.16
CA ASP A 360 16.40 20.62 -3.18
C ASP A 360 17.18 19.32 -3.48
N GLU A 361 16.49 18.21 -3.74
CA GLU A 361 17.09 16.91 -4.04
C GLU A 361 16.91 16.56 -5.53
N GLU A 362 17.99 16.19 -6.21
CA GLU A 362 17.94 15.74 -7.61
C GLU A 362 17.81 14.21 -7.68
N PRO A 363 16.80 13.67 -8.40
CA PRO A 363 16.75 12.26 -8.70
C PRO A 363 17.99 11.78 -9.48
N PRO A 364 18.55 10.60 -9.19
CA PRO A 364 19.77 10.09 -9.81
C PRO A 364 19.49 9.52 -11.21
N LEU A 365 19.05 10.35 -12.15
CA LEU A 365 18.64 9.91 -13.49
C LEU A 365 19.81 9.30 -14.28
N ASP A 366 21.03 9.79 -14.07
CA ASP A 366 22.24 9.27 -14.72
C ASP A 366 22.60 7.84 -14.28
N ALA A 367 22.10 7.38 -13.12
CA ALA A 367 22.31 6.02 -12.62
C ALA A 367 21.33 4.99 -13.23
N LEU A 368 20.27 5.44 -13.91
CA LEU A 368 19.23 4.57 -14.45
C LEU A 368 19.75 3.55 -15.48
N PRO A 369 20.62 3.90 -16.45
CA PRO A 369 21.16 2.92 -17.38
C PRO A 369 21.98 1.83 -16.68
N ALA A 370 22.75 2.19 -15.65
CA ALA A 370 23.54 1.24 -14.87
C ALA A 370 22.64 0.28 -14.06
N ALA A 371 21.59 0.81 -13.42
CA ALA A 371 20.59 -0.02 -12.72
C ALA A 371 19.85 -0.97 -13.68
N ALA A 372 19.48 -0.49 -14.87
CA ALA A 372 18.86 -1.30 -15.91
C ALA A 372 19.80 -2.40 -16.44
N GLU A 373 21.06 -2.08 -16.70
CA GLU A 373 22.06 -3.04 -17.16
C GLU A 373 22.31 -4.12 -16.10
N ALA A 374 22.38 -3.70 -14.85
CA ALA A 374 22.51 -4.61 -13.72
C ALA A 374 21.35 -5.62 -13.65
N LEU A 375 20.11 -5.16 -13.78
CA LEU A 375 18.93 -6.05 -13.84
C LEU A 375 18.98 -6.98 -15.06
N ALA A 376 19.28 -6.44 -16.24
CA ALA A 376 19.32 -7.19 -17.49
C ALA A 376 20.38 -8.30 -17.49
N THR A 377 21.53 -8.05 -16.87
CA THR A 377 22.68 -8.97 -16.88
C THR A 377 22.67 -9.96 -15.72
N ARG A 378 22.14 -9.58 -14.55
CA ARG A 378 22.22 -10.38 -13.33
C ARG A 378 20.88 -11.01 -12.90
N HIS A 379 19.75 -10.45 -13.31
CA HIS A 379 18.45 -10.76 -12.69
C HIS A 379 17.34 -11.13 -13.67
N HIS A 380 17.66 -11.57 -14.89
CA HIS A 380 16.67 -12.04 -15.86
C HIS A 380 15.53 -11.04 -16.11
N LEU A 381 15.88 -9.75 -16.23
CA LEU A 381 14.92 -8.70 -16.56
C LEU A 381 14.12 -9.08 -17.81
N GLN A 382 12.80 -8.99 -17.71
CA GLN A 382 11.88 -9.08 -18.84
C GLN A 382 11.60 -7.68 -19.39
N SER A 383 11.18 -6.76 -18.52
CA SER A 383 10.92 -5.37 -18.88
C SER A 383 11.05 -4.44 -17.68
N MET A 384 11.30 -3.17 -17.94
CA MET A 384 11.32 -2.10 -16.94
C MET A 384 10.76 -0.81 -17.55
N LEU A 385 9.94 -0.09 -16.79
CA LEU A 385 9.46 1.24 -17.09
C LEU A 385 9.94 2.17 -15.98
N VAL A 386 10.56 3.29 -16.37
CA VAL A 386 10.98 4.36 -15.45
C VAL A 386 10.10 5.57 -15.68
N GLN A 387 9.62 6.17 -14.60
CA GLN A 387 8.77 7.36 -14.63
C GLN A 387 9.23 8.39 -13.60
N LEU A 388 9.06 9.66 -13.92
CA LEU A 388 9.19 10.75 -12.96
C LEU A 388 7.85 11.47 -12.82
N ARG A 389 7.47 11.83 -11.60
CA ARG A 389 6.24 12.58 -11.35
C ARG A 389 6.43 13.66 -10.30
N LYS A 390 5.62 14.71 -10.38
CA LYS A 390 5.49 15.74 -9.33
C LYS A 390 4.54 15.22 -8.25
N ALA A 391 5.10 14.81 -7.12
CA ALA A 391 4.37 14.16 -6.05
C ALA A 391 5.17 14.22 -4.74
N ARG A 392 4.50 14.01 -3.60
CA ARG A 392 5.08 14.18 -2.26
C ARG A 392 6.40 13.42 -2.05
N ARG A 393 7.35 14.02 -1.33
CA ARG A 393 8.61 13.36 -0.93
C ARG A 393 8.41 12.11 -0.06
N ASP A 394 7.36 12.05 0.75
CA ASP A 394 7.11 10.93 1.67
C ASP A 394 6.43 9.72 1.02
N VAL A 395 6.30 9.72 -0.31
CA VAL A 395 5.65 8.70 -1.15
C VAL A 395 4.17 8.44 -0.87
N ALA A 396 3.58 9.06 0.15
CA ALA A 396 2.16 8.95 0.45
C ALA A 396 1.31 9.59 -0.66
N VAL A 397 0.12 9.04 -0.88
CA VAL A 397 -0.78 9.43 -1.97
C VAL A 397 -1.92 10.27 -1.37
N PRO A 398 -1.94 11.59 -1.62
CA PRO A 398 -2.96 12.46 -1.04
C PRO A 398 -4.29 12.39 -1.81
N PRO A 399 -5.42 12.81 -1.20
CA PRO A 399 -6.75 12.79 -1.82
C PRO A 399 -6.96 14.01 -2.74
N ARG A 400 -5.97 14.29 -3.58
CA ARG A 400 -5.95 15.44 -4.49
C ARG A 400 -5.16 15.09 -5.74
N PHE A 401 -5.31 15.90 -6.76
CA PHE A 401 -4.62 15.68 -8.02
C PHE A 401 -3.10 15.78 -7.85
N GLU A 402 -2.42 14.64 -8.04
CA GLU A 402 -1.01 14.57 -8.37
C GLU A 402 -0.89 14.14 -9.83
N GLY A 403 -0.07 14.85 -10.61
CA GLY A 403 0.12 14.55 -12.03
C GLY A 403 0.64 13.12 -12.24
N PRO A 404 0.23 12.45 -13.34
CA PRO A 404 0.74 11.12 -13.65
C PRO A 404 2.25 11.17 -13.92
N GLY A 405 2.92 10.04 -13.73
CA GLY A 405 4.34 9.95 -14.04
C GLY A 405 4.62 9.97 -15.53
N VAL A 406 5.56 10.81 -15.93
CA VAL A 406 6.08 10.89 -17.30
C VAL A 406 7.10 9.78 -17.50
N PRO A 407 6.94 8.91 -18.52
CA PRO A 407 7.93 7.91 -18.87
C PRO A 407 9.29 8.54 -19.24
N LEU A 408 10.36 8.10 -18.57
CA LEU A 408 11.74 8.50 -18.86
C LEU A 408 12.49 7.48 -19.70
N ALA A 409 12.20 6.20 -19.47
CA ALA A 409 12.83 5.12 -20.19
C ALA A 409 11.98 3.87 -20.14
N PHE A 410 12.12 3.07 -21.18
CA PHE A 410 11.67 1.69 -21.20
C PHE A 410 12.88 0.78 -21.42
N VAL A 411 12.88 -0.40 -20.82
CA VAL A 411 13.95 -1.38 -21.00
C VAL A 411 13.32 -2.70 -21.39
N LEU A 412 13.87 -3.33 -22.42
CA LEU A 412 13.48 -4.66 -22.86
C LEU A 412 14.60 -5.65 -22.56
N GLY A 413 14.26 -6.71 -21.85
CA GLY A 413 15.15 -7.79 -21.46
C GLY A 413 15.77 -8.52 -22.64
N ALA A 414 16.93 -9.14 -22.43
CA ALA A 414 17.69 -9.76 -23.52
C ALA A 414 16.96 -10.94 -24.19
N GLU A 415 16.15 -11.69 -23.44
CA GLU A 415 15.33 -12.77 -24.02
C GLU A 415 14.19 -12.22 -24.87
N GLU A 416 13.55 -11.13 -24.42
CA GLU A 416 12.49 -10.46 -25.18
C GLU A 416 13.03 -9.82 -26.46
N VAL A 417 14.22 -9.20 -26.41
CA VAL A 417 14.92 -8.68 -27.59
C VAL A 417 15.22 -9.79 -28.59
N ARG A 418 15.66 -10.98 -28.12
CA ARG A 418 15.97 -12.13 -28.97
C ARG A 418 14.72 -12.76 -29.60
N ALA A 419 13.62 -12.81 -28.85
CA ALA A 419 12.36 -13.36 -29.32
C ALA A 419 11.70 -12.48 -30.39
N MET A 420 12.07 -11.19 -30.47
CA MET A 420 11.43 -10.24 -31.35
C MET A 420 11.88 -10.39 -32.82
N PRO A 421 10.96 -10.35 -33.80
CA PRO A 421 11.33 -10.58 -35.21
C PRO A 421 12.25 -9.49 -35.79
N GLY A 422 13.34 -9.95 -36.43
CA GLY A 422 14.25 -9.09 -37.19
C GLY A 422 14.89 -7.98 -36.35
N ASP A 423 15.04 -6.79 -36.93
CA ASP A 423 15.62 -5.62 -36.25
C ASP A 423 14.59 -4.77 -35.51
N ARG A 424 13.35 -5.25 -35.30
CA ARG A 424 12.25 -4.45 -34.73
C ARG A 424 12.61 -3.81 -33.39
N ALA A 425 13.35 -4.54 -32.56
CA ALA A 425 13.84 -4.07 -31.27
C ALA A 425 14.75 -2.84 -31.39
N ARG A 426 15.51 -2.74 -32.48
CA ARG A 426 16.56 -1.74 -32.68
C ARG A 426 16.09 -0.58 -33.53
N ARG A 427 15.28 -0.85 -34.55
CA ARG A 427 14.72 0.16 -35.47
C ARG A 427 13.38 0.67 -34.96
N THR A 428 13.43 1.49 -33.92
CA THR A 428 12.22 2.06 -33.29
C THR A 428 11.78 3.37 -33.96
N PRO A 429 10.52 3.80 -33.77
CA PRO A 429 10.04 5.10 -34.26
C PRO A 429 10.50 6.28 -33.39
N LEU A 430 11.33 6.07 -32.37
CA LEU A 430 11.84 7.13 -31.51
C LEU A 430 12.96 7.91 -32.20
N ALA A 431 13.15 9.17 -31.79
CA ALA A 431 14.23 10.02 -32.28
C ALA A 431 15.60 9.50 -31.85
N GLU A 432 15.70 8.99 -30.61
CA GLU A 432 16.90 8.41 -30.05
C GLU A 432 16.97 6.90 -30.34
N GLN A 433 18.17 6.42 -30.64
CA GLN A 433 18.42 5.00 -30.84
C GLN A 433 18.48 4.28 -29.48
N PRO A 434 17.99 3.05 -29.38
CA PRO A 434 18.13 2.28 -28.15
C PRO A 434 19.59 2.00 -27.82
N VAL A 435 19.93 2.14 -26.55
CA VAL A 435 21.26 1.84 -26.02
C VAL A 435 21.33 0.35 -25.67
N PRO A 436 22.27 -0.41 -26.25
CA PRO A 436 22.46 -1.81 -25.90
C PRO A 436 23.05 -1.94 -24.50
N LEU A 437 22.45 -2.81 -23.68
CA LEU A 437 22.91 -3.13 -22.34
C LEU A 437 23.45 -4.57 -22.29
N GLY A 438 24.54 -4.78 -21.55
CA GLY A 438 25.12 -6.10 -21.34
C GLY A 438 25.93 -6.65 -22.53
N PRO A 439 26.31 -7.94 -22.48
CA PRO A 439 27.22 -8.54 -23.45
C PRO A 439 26.59 -8.64 -24.85
N ARG A 440 27.42 -8.50 -25.90
CA ARG A 440 26.97 -8.53 -27.31
C ARG A 440 26.17 -9.76 -27.72
N THR A 441 26.37 -10.90 -27.05
CA THR A 441 25.69 -12.18 -27.34
C THR A 441 24.29 -12.28 -26.71
N ARG A 442 23.97 -11.41 -25.75
CA ARG A 442 22.70 -11.42 -24.99
C ARG A 442 22.37 -9.98 -24.55
N GLN A 443 22.08 -9.12 -25.53
CA GLN A 443 21.83 -7.70 -25.28
C GLN A 443 20.38 -7.45 -24.87
N ALA A 444 20.21 -6.73 -23.78
CA ALA A 444 18.99 -5.98 -23.51
C ALA A 444 19.06 -4.62 -24.22
N LEU A 445 17.93 -3.93 -24.33
CA LEU A 445 17.86 -2.61 -24.96
C LEU A 445 17.21 -1.60 -24.02
N TYR A 446 17.89 -0.49 -23.79
CA TYR A 446 17.39 0.67 -23.06
C TYR A 446 16.91 1.71 -24.06
N TYR A 447 15.64 2.09 -23.97
CA TYR A 447 14.99 3.08 -24.81
C TYR A 447 14.85 4.37 -24.01
N PRO A 448 15.76 5.35 -24.18
CA PRO A 448 15.58 6.67 -23.58
C PRO A 448 14.34 7.32 -24.23
N LEU A 449 13.54 7.98 -23.41
CA LEU A 449 12.38 8.74 -23.89
C LEU A 449 12.74 10.23 -23.83
N PRO A 450 12.63 10.96 -24.96
CA PRO A 450 13.19 12.30 -25.14
C PRO A 450 12.39 13.41 -24.42
N GLY A 451 11.31 13.05 -23.72
CA GLY A 451 10.41 14.01 -23.08
C GLY A 451 11.06 14.71 -21.90
N ASP A 452 10.72 15.99 -21.72
CA ASP A 452 10.90 16.63 -20.42
C ASP A 452 10.18 15.76 -19.37
N PRO A 453 10.83 15.35 -18.27
CA PRO A 453 10.21 14.63 -17.17
C PRO A 453 8.95 15.29 -16.58
N SER A 454 8.68 16.56 -16.92
CA SER A 454 7.49 17.32 -16.55
C SER A 454 6.44 17.46 -17.65
N ASP A 455 6.69 16.92 -18.85
CA ASP A 455 5.78 17.00 -20.00
C ASP A 455 5.05 15.66 -20.24
N LEU A 456 3.72 15.70 -20.13
CA LEU A 456 2.85 14.54 -20.35
C LEU A 456 2.86 14.03 -21.80
N SER A 457 3.39 14.80 -22.76
CA SER A 457 3.54 14.36 -24.15
C SER A 457 4.43 13.12 -24.30
N GLY A 458 5.32 12.85 -23.33
CA GLY A 458 6.19 11.66 -23.31
C GLY A 458 5.42 10.33 -23.33
N TRP A 459 4.16 10.32 -22.91
CA TRP A 459 3.28 9.15 -23.05
C TRP A 459 3.02 8.76 -24.50
N GLN A 460 2.99 9.72 -25.42
CA GLN A 460 2.78 9.44 -26.85
C GLN A 460 3.96 8.69 -27.44
N ASP A 461 5.19 9.06 -27.05
CA ASP A 461 6.40 8.37 -27.50
C ASP A 461 6.48 6.96 -26.91
N PHE A 462 6.14 6.81 -25.64
CA PHE A 462 6.02 5.49 -25.01
C PHE A 462 4.95 4.63 -25.70
N GLU A 463 3.76 5.17 -25.98
CA GLU A 463 2.70 4.43 -26.67
C GLU A 463 3.13 4.03 -28.10
N ARG A 464 3.76 4.94 -28.85
CA ARG A 464 4.32 4.66 -30.17
C ARG A 464 5.37 3.55 -30.11
N LEU A 465 6.27 3.58 -29.12
CA LEU A 465 7.25 2.52 -28.90
C LEU A 465 6.57 1.19 -28.62
N VAL A 466 5.67 1.13 -27.63
CA VAL A 466 5.00 -0.13 -27.23
C VAL A 466 4.19 -0.72 -28.38
N ARG A 467 3.47 0.11 -29.15
CA ARG A 467 2.72 -0.33 -30.34
C ARG A 467 3.65 -0.95 -31.38
N HIS A 468 4.77 -0.27 -31.69
CA HIS A 468 5.79 -0.78 -32.61
C HIS A 468 6.39 -2.10 -32.15
N LEU A 469 6.75 -2.22 -30.86
CA LEU A 469 7.32 -3.47 -30.30
C LEU A 469 6.31 -4.63 -30.40
N LYS A 470 5.02 -4.36 -30.17
CA LYS A 470 3.93 -5.33 -30.36
C LYS A 470 3.65 -5.67 -31.83
N GLY A 471 4.22 -4.91 -32.77
CA GLY A 471 4.02 -5.11 -34.22
C GLY A 471 2.67 -4.64 -34.74
N ALA A 472 2.05 -3.67 -34.05
CA ALA A 472 0.77 -3.07 -34.40
C ALA A 472 0.93 -1.72 -35.13
#